data_AF-A0A1U7D3F8-F1
#
_entry.id   AF-A0A1U7D3F8-F1
#
_cell.length_a   1.000
_cell.length_b   1.000
_cell.length_c   1.000
_cell.angle_alpha   90.00
_cell.angle_beta   90.00
_cell.angle_gamma   90.00
#
_symmetry.space_group_name_H-M   'P 1'
#
loop_
_entity.id
_entity.type
_entity.pdbx_description
1 polymer ?
#
loop_
_entity_poly.entity_id
_entity_poly.type
_entity_poly.pdbx_seq_one_letter_code
_entity_poly.pdbx_strand_id
1 'polypeptide(L)' 'MDAIKITEYAQALYRAHGDRAEAEAARKARGCEEKGDAAQAEDWRAVQAAVRSQRGALQK' A
#
# COMPACT_ATOMS: atom_id res chain seq x y z
N MET A 1 -11.52 -0.39 2.53
CA MET A 1 -11.26 1.07 2.42
C MET A 1 -11.58 1.53 0.99
N ASP A 2 -11.96 2.80 0.73
CA ASP A 2 -12.25 3.23 -0.66
C ASP A 2 -10.97 3.24 -1.50
N ALA A 3 -11.02 2.71 -2.73
CA ALA A 3 -9.86 2.61 -3.63
C ALA A 3 -9.16 3.97 -3.88
N ILE A 4 -9.92 5.06 -3.90
CA ILE A 4 -9.39 6.42 -4.06
C ILE A 4 -8.59 6.83 -2.82
N LYS A 5 -9.13 6.61 -1.62
CA LYS A 5 -8.43 6.89 -0.35
C LYS A 5 -7.18 6.05 -0.19
N ILE A 6 -7.24 4.77 -0.59
CA ILE A 6 -6.08 3.87 -0.62
C ILE A 6 -4.99 4.45 -1.52
N THR A 7 -5.38 4.94 -2.69
CA THR A 7 -4.44 5.51 -3.67
C THR A 7 -3.82 6.79 -3.14
N GLU A 8 -4.62 7.74 -2.63
CA GLU A 8 -4.12 8.98 -2.03
C GLU A 8 -3.21 8.72 -0.82
N TYR A 9 -3.58 7.79 0.06
CA TYR A 9 -2.77 7.39 1.20
C TYR A 9 -1.45 6.76 0.74
N ALA A 10 -1.48 5.88 -0.25
CA ALA A 10 -0.29 5.31 -0.89
C ALA A 10 0.61 6.41 -1.47
N GLN A 11 0.04 7.46 -2.09
CA GLN A 11 0.84 8.56 -2.63
C GLN A 11 1.51 9.38 -1.53
N ALA A 12 0.76 9.72 -0.48
CA ALA A 12 1.29 10.46 0.67
C ALA A 12 2.40 9.66 1.37
N LEU A 13 2.17 8.36 1.57
CA LEU A 13 3.13 7.45 2.19
C LEU A 13 4.39 7.29 1.32
N TYR A 14 4.24 7.15 0.00
CA TYR A 14 5.37 7.06 -0.92
C TYR A 14 6.18 8.36 -0.98
N ARG A 15 5.52 9.52 -0.98
CA ARG A 15 6.23 10.82 -0.92
C ARG A 15 7.00 11.00 0.40
N ALA A 16 6.48 10.45 1.52
CA ALA A 16 7.12 10.55 2.83
C ALA A 16 8.22 9.51 3.07
N HIS A 17 8.01 8.25 2.65
CA HIS A 17 8.88 7.11 2.96
C HIS A 17 9.67 6.57 1.76
N GLY A 18 9.32 6.98 0.53
CA GLY A 18 9.93 6.51 -0.71
C GLY A 18 9.75 5.01 -0.90
N ASP A 19 10.85 4.33 -1.23
CA ASP A 19 10.88 2.89 -1.53
C ASP A 19 10.49 2.01 -0.31
N ARG A 20 10.56 2.56 0.92
CA ARG A 20 10.15 1.85 2.15
C ARG A 20 8.63 1.69 2.27
N ALA A 21 7.84 2.50 1.57
CA ALA A 21 6.38 2.45 1.62
C ALA A 21 5.82 1.11 1.12
N GLU A 22 6.43 0.52 0.08
CA GLU A 22 6.02 -0.78 -0.45
C GLU A 22 6.30 -1.89 0.57
N ALA A 23 7.47 -1.86 1.22
CA ALA A 23 7.85 -2.85 2.22
C ALA A 23 6.98 -2.79 3.47
N GLU A 24 6.60 -1.60 3.93
CA GLU A 24 5.67 -1.40 5.05
C GLU A 24 4.27 -1.96 4.73
N ALA A 25 3.73 -1.65 3.55
CA ALA A 25 2.43 -2.15 3.12
C ALA A 25 2.43 -3.68 3.00
N ALA A 26 3.48 -4.27 2.42
CA ALA A 26 3.61 -5.71 2.28
C ALA A 26 3.75 -6.44 3.62
N ARG A 27 4.50 -5.86 4.59
CA ARG A 27 4.61 -6.42 5.95
C ARG A 27 3.27 -6.39 6.67
N LYS A 28 2.52 -5.28 6.57
CA LYS A 28 1.21 -5.18 7.21
C LYS A 28 0.17 -6.11 6.58
N ALA A 29 0.17 -6.27 5.26
CA ALA A 29 -0.69 -7.25 4.59
C ALA A 29 -0.50 -8.65 5.19
N ARG A 30 0.75 -9.12 5.28
CA ARG A 30 1.09 -10.43 5.87
C ARG A 30 0.67 -10.52 7.33
N GLY A 31 0.96 -9.50 8.13
CA GLY A 31 0.57 -9.49 9.55
C GLY A 31 -0.95 -9.48 9.76
N CYS A 32 -1.73 -8.92 8.82
CA CYS A 32 -3.20 -9.00 8.84
C CYS A 32 -3.69 -10.40 8.43
N GLU A 33 -3.08 -11.03 7.43
CA GLU A 33 -3.38 -12.42 7.06
C GLU A 33 -3.12 -13.38 8.23
N GLU A 34 -2.00 -13.21 8.94
CA GLU A 34 -1.66 -14.02 10.12
C GLU A 34 -2.63 -13.82 11.29
N LYS A 35 -3.26 -12.65 11.39
CA LYS A 35 -4.28 -12.34 12.40
C LYS A 35 -5.69 -12.82 11.99
N GLY A 36 -5.87 -13.30 10.76
CA GLY A 36 -7.18 -13.64 10.21
C GLY A 36 -7.99 -12.43 9.70
N ASP A 37 -7.36 -11.25 9.62
CA ASP A 37 -7.97 -10.00 9.16
C ASP A 37 -7.87 -9.87 7.63
N ALA A 38 -8.60 -10.71 6.91
CA ALA A 38 -8.57 -10.75 5.44
C ALA A 38 -8.97 -9.41 4.79
N ALA A 39 -9.96 -8.70 5.35
CA ALA A 39 -10.38 -7.39 4.85
C ALA A 39 -9.26 -6.35 4.94
N GLN A 40 -8.52 -6.37 6.04
CA GLN A 40 -7.41 -5.44 6.27
C GLN A 40 -6.20 -5.82 5.40
N ALA A 41 -5.95 -7.11 5.22
CA ALA A 41 -4.94 -7.61 4.30
C ALA A 41 -5.21 -7.17 2.85
N GLU A 42 -6.47 -7.21 2.41
CA GLU A 42 -6.87 -6.75 1.07
C GLU A 42 -6.66 -5.23 0.90
N ASP A 43 -7.01 -4.44 1.92
CA ASP A 43 -6.72 -3.01 1.95
C ASP A 43 -5.21 -2.74 1.83
N TRP A 44 -4.36 -3.46 2.57
CA TRP A 44 -2.90 -3.33 2.49
C TRP A 44 -2.33 -3.76 1.14
N ARG A 45 -2.87 -4.82 0.51
CA ARG A 45 -2.49 -5.22 -0.85
C ARG A 45 -2.86 -4.16 -1.89
N ALA A 46 -4.02 -3.53 -1.74
CA ALA A 46 -4.44 -2.42 -2.60
C ALA A 46 -3.54 -1.19 -2.40
N VAL A 47 -3.13 -0.87 -1.17
CA VAL A 47 -2.11 0.17 -0.88
C VAL A 47 -0.80 -0.18 -1.58
N GLN A 48 -0.30 -1.40 -1.46
CA GLN A 48 0.94 -1.84 -2.11
C GLN A 48 0.87 -1.69 -3.64
N ALA A 49 -0.24 -2.10 -4.25
CA ALA A 49 -0.47 -1.96 -5.69
C ALA A 49 -0.52 -0.49 -6.14
N ALA A 50 -1.14 0.39 -5.34
CA ALA A 50 -1.17 1.82 -5.60
C ALA A 50 0.22 2.46 -5.46
N VAL A 51 1.00 2.10 -4.45
CA VAL A 51 2.40 2.54 -4.28
C VAL A 51 3.25 2.10 -5.47
N ARG A 52 3.12 0.85 -5.92
CA ARG A 52 3.84 0.33 -7.09
C ARG A 52 3.45 1.07 -8.38
N SER A 53 2.16 1.32 -8.57
CA SER A 53 1.66 2.07 -9.73
C SER A 53 2.17 3.51 -9.73
N GLN A 54 2.27 4.14 -8.54
CA GLN A 54 2.88 5.45 -8.35
C GLN A 54 4.38 5.46 -8.69
N ARG A 55 5.14 4.45 -8.24
CA ARG A 55 6.57 4.32 -8.58
C ARG A 55 6.78 4.19 -10.09
N GLY A 56 5.92 3.44 -10.78
CA GLY A 56 5.92 3.38 -12.25
C GLY A 56 5.31 4.61 -12.93
N ALA A 57 4.50 5.41 -12.23
CA ALA A 57 3.94 6.67 -12.72
C ALA A 57 4.96 7.82 -12.68
N LEU A 58 5.76 7.89 -11.63
CA LEU A 58 6.78 8.93 -11.43
C LEU A 58 8.05 8.73 -12.27
N GLN A 59 8.17 7.60 -12.99
CA GLN A 59 9.36 7.22 -13.75
C GLN A 59 9.29 7.57 -15.25
N LYS A 60 8.30 8.37 -15.68
CA LYS A 60 8.20 8.89 -17.06
C LYS A 60 8.20 10.40 -17.09
#